data_AF-A0A940WC15-F1
#
_entry.id   AF-A0A940WC15-F1
#
_cell.length_a   1.000
_cell.length_b   1.000
_cell.length_c   1.000
_cell.angle_alpha   90.00
_cell.angle_beta   90.00
_cell.angle_gamma   90.00
#
_symmetry.space_group_name_H-M   'P 1'
#
loop_
_entity.id
_entity.type
_entity.pdbx_description
1 polymer ?
#
loop_
_entity_poly.entity_id
_entity_poly.type
_entity_poly.pdbx_seq_one_letter_code
_entity_poly.pdbx_strand_id
1 'polypeptide(L)'
;PVLVASVITCAAVLFTGWHGVPWGYRETQRTLARIVSERAGAGASGHVFREITPEVLVYPDRVSPDGQRMSGVFLSFRPAGDDPLLVFAREGRFVPATGDGVVSLELSDGSIHGEPTEKPLYRIAYFGRMTFRIPLEASSVHGRNDPKGMTLPELSRKVDATGGKGANATYRYHFHRRLSLAVCCISFGLLAIPLGFSLRSRGKSSAVGITVAMFLVYYLFIAAAGAVESRSGPGMIALLWAPNALGLTLAAWILWRSEHHVALFPGIFGKDRRRG
;
A
#
# COMPACT_ATOMS: atom_id res chain seq x y z
N PRO A 1 8.97 -7.17 33.86
CA PRO A 1 8.90 -8.17 32.75
C PRO A 1 7.96 -7.74 31.60
N VAL A 2 6.70 -7.38 31.89
CA VAL A 2 5.71 -6.99 30.86
C VAL A 2 6.16 -5.77 30.06
N LEU A 3 6.59 -4.70 30.74
CA LEU A 3 7.12 -3.49 30.09
C LEU A 3 8.30 -3.78 29.15
N VAL A 4 9.24 -4.62 29.59
CA VAL A 4 10.40 -5.01 28.77
C VAL A 4 9.93 -5.76 27.51
N ALA A 5 8.99 -6.70 27.64
CA ALA A 5 8.41 -7.41 26.50
C ALA A 5 7.67 -6.46 25.54
N SER A 6 6.96 -5.45 26.06
CA SER A 6 6.29 -4.42 25.26
C SER A 6 7.27 -3.53 24.49
N VAL A 7 8.40 -3.17 25.09
CA VAL A 7 9.44 -2.40 24.41
C VAL A 7 10.12 -3.22 23.31
N ILE A 8 10.41 -4.50 23.58
CA ILE A 8 10.99 -5.40 22.58
C ILE A 8 10.03 -5.60 21.40
N THR A 9 8.75 -5.83 21.67
CA THR A 9 7.74 -6.00 20.61
C THR A 9 7.52 -4.70 19.84
N CYS A 10 7.50 -3.54 20.49
CA CYS A 10 7.48 -2.23 19.84
C CYS A 10 8.67 -2.05 18.88
N ALA A 11 9.89 -2.36 19.34
CA ALA A 11 11.09 -2.28 18.52
C ALA A 11 11.03 -3.23 17.30
N ALA A 12 10.54 -4.46 17.49
CA ALA A 12 10.34 -5.42 16.40
C ALA A 12 9.28 -4.94 15.37
N VAL A 13 8.18 -4.34 15.83
CA VAL A 13 7.15 -3.76 14.96
C VAL A 13 7.69 -2.55 14.19
N LEU A 14 8.49 -1.69 14.82
CA LEU A 14 9.16 -0.59 14.12
C LEU A 14 10.15 -1.10 13.08
N PHE A 15 10.95 -2.11 13.43
CA PHE A 15 11.93 -2.70 12.52
C PHE A 15 11.26 -3.33 11.29
N THR A 16 10.19 -4.10 11.50
CA THR A 16 9.39 -4.68 10.40
C THR A 16 8.68 -3.60 9.57
N GLY A 17 8.18 -2.54 10.20
CA GLY A 17 7.57 -1.40 9.51
C GLY A 17 8.55 -0.53 8.71
N TRP A 18 9.82 -0.49 9.14
CA TRP A 18 10.90 0.22 8.47
C TRP A 18 11.43 -0.57 7.27
N HIS A 19 11.86 -1.82 7.48
CA HIS A 19 12.53 -2.60 6.45
C HIS A 19 11.63 -3.65 5.81
N GLY A 20 10.89 -4.42 6.62
CA GLY A 20 10.14 -5.58 6.15
C GLY A 20 9.01 -5.22 5.18
N VAL A 21 8.10 -4.33 5.59
CA VAL A 21 6.92 -3.96 4.79
C VAL A 21 7.32 -3.29 3.46
N PRO A 22 8.22 -2.28 3.44
CA PRO A 22 8.61 -1.64 2.18
C PRO A 22 9.38 -2.59 1.26
N TRP A 23 10.26 -3.43 1.82
CA TRP A 23 11.00 -4.42 1.04
C TRP A 23 10.06 -5.43 0.38
N GLY A 24 9.15 -6.03 1.14
CA GLY A 24 8.21 -7.02 0.60
C GLY A 24 7.27 -6.40 -0.45
N TYR A 25 6.83 -5.17 -0.23
CA TYR A 25 5.98 -4.47 -1.20
C TYR A 25 6.72 -4.17 -2.51
N ARG A 26 7.94 -3.63 -2.42
CA ARG A 26 8.77 -3.32 -3.60
C ARG A 26 9.10 -4.58 -4.40
N GLU A 27 9.41 -5.68 -3.73
CA GLU A 27 9.78 -6.92 -4.41
C GLU A 27 8.59 -7.62 -5.06
N THR A 28 7.41 -7.57 -4.43
CA THR A 28 6.16 -8.02 -5.04
C THR A 28 5.84 -7.20 -6.29
N GLN A 29 5.94 -5.86 -6.21
CA GLN A 29 5.69 -4.98 -7.36
C GLN A 29 6.70 -5.20 -8.49
N ARG A 30 7.98 -5.43 -8.17
CA ARG A 30 9.01 -5.78 -9.17
C ARG A 30 8.70 -7.10 -9.87
N THR A 31 8.31 -8.11 -9.11
CA THR A 31 7.97 -9.43 -9.64
C THR A 31 6.72 -9.36 -10.48
N LEU A 32 5.68 -8.66 -10.03
CA LEU A 32 4.46 -8.43 -10.80
C LEU A 32 4.76 -7.65 -12.09
N ALA A 33 5.53 -6.56 -12.02
CA ALA A 33 5.93 -5.80 -13.20
C ALA A 33 6.72 -6.65 -14.18
N ARG A 34 7.60 -7.53 -13.68
CA ARG A 34 8.35 -8.50 -14.48
C ARG A 34 7.45 -9.54 -15.13
N ILE A 35 6.50 -10.11 -14.40
CA ILE A 35 5.53 -11.07 -14.96
C ILE A 35 4.66 -10.37 -16.01
N VAL A 36 4.20 -9.16 -15.75
CA VAL A 36 3.40 -8.37 -16.69
C VAL A 36 4.23 -8.03 -17.93
N SER A 37 5.51 -7.69 -17.82
CA SER A 37 6.35 -7.39 -18.99
C SER A 37 6.77 -8.64 -19.76
N GLU A 38 7.11 -9.73 -19.08
CA GLU A 38 7.44 -11.02 -19.69
C GLU A 38 6.22 -11.67 -20.35
N ARG A 39 5.02 -11.48 -19.77
CA ARG A 39 3.74 -11.98 -20.32
C ARG A 39 2.91 -10.93 -21.06
N ALA A 40 3.40 -9.70 -21.25
CA ALA A 40 2.71 -8.66 -22.03
C ALA A 40 2.39 -9.17 -23.45
N GLY A 41 3.33 -9.94 -24.01
CA GLY A 41 3.15 -10.68 -25.24
C GLY A 41 2.24 -11.91 -25.14
N ALA A 42 2.26 -12.64 -24.02
CA ALA A 42 1.44 -13.84 -23.82
C ALA A 42 -0.06 -13.53 -23.58
N GLY A 43 -0.38 -12.28 -23.23
CA GLY A 43 -1.76 -11.78 -23.17
C GLY A 43 -2.29 -11.23 -24.49
N ALA A 44 -1.45 -11.13 -25.52
CA ALA A 44 -1.85 -10.76 -26.86
C ALA A 44 -2.45 -12.01 -27.54
N SER A 45 -3.75 -12.20 -27.37
CA SER A 45 -4.48 -13.17 -28.18
C SER A 45 -4.55 -12.63 -29.61
N GLY A 46 -4.13 -13.44 -30.59
CA GLY A 46 -4.34 -13.10 -32.00
C GLY A 46 -5.82 -12.79 -32.27
N HIS A 47 -6.07 -11.86 -33.18
CA HIS A 47 -7.41 -11.44 -33.61
C HIS A 47 -8.25 -10.70 -32.55
N VAL A 48 -7.65 -10.19 -31.47
CA VAL A 48 -8.37 -9.43 -30.43
C VAL A 48 -7.87 -8.00 -30.38
N PHE A 49 -8.78 -7.03 -30.49
CA PHE A 49 -8.51 -5.63 -30.23
C PHE A 49 -8.32 -5.42 -28.73
N ARG A 50 -7.18 -4.83 -28.32
CA ARG A 50 -6.91 -4.51 -26.92
C ARG A 50 -6.41 -3.08 -26.78
N GLU A 51 -7.02 -2.36 -25.85
CA GLU A 51 -6.61 -1.02 -25.45
C GLU A 51 -5.49 -1.14 -24.42
N ILE A 52 -4.28 -0.70 -24.78
CA ILE A 52 -3.09 -0.76 -23.91
C ILE A 52 -2.99 0.51 -23.05
N THR A 53 -3.49 1.62 -23.58
CA THR A 53 -3.56 2.95 -22.96
C THR A 53 -4.79 3.64 -23.56
N PRO A 54 -5.46 4.60 -22.89
CA PRO A 54 -6.65 5.28 -23.45
C PRO A 54 -6.48 5.89 -24.85
N GLU A 55 -5.22 6.05 -25.29
CA GLU A 55 -4.84 6.62 -26.57
C GLU A 55 -4.30 5.57 -27.57
N VAL A 56 -4.13 4.30 -27.16
CA VAL A 56 -3.43 3.26 -27.94
C VAL A 56 -4.24 1.96 -27.99
N LEU A 57 -4.78 1.66 -29.16
CA LEU A 57 -5.42 0.38 -29.48
C LEU A 57 -4.46 -0.48 -30.30
N VAL A 58 -4.26 -1.74 -29.92
CA VAL A 58 -3.41 -2.69 -30.65
C VAL A 58 -4.20 -3.93 -31.04
N TYR A 59 -3.96 -4.39 -32.27
CA TYR A 59 -4.53 -5.59 -32.86
C TYR A 59 -3.43 -6.37 -33.59
N PRO A 60 -3.04 -7.55 -33.08
CA PRO A 60 -2.17 -8.47 -33.80
C PRO A 60 -2.98 -9.55 -34.55
N ASP A 61 -2.65 -9.79 -35.81
CA ASP A 61 -3.21 -10.91 -36.61
C ASP A 61 -2.73 -12.25 -36.04
N ARG A 62 -1.41 -12.44 -35.93
CA ARG A 62 -0.81 -13.64 -35.33
C ARG A 62 0.17 -13.28 -34.22
N VAL A 63 0.19 -14.11 -33.19
CA VAL A 63 1.13 -14.01 -32.07
C VAL A 63 1.83 -15.34 -31.89
N SER A 64 3.14 -15.29 -31.68
CA SER A 64 3.98 -16.46 -31.41
C SER A 64 3.51 -17.18 -30.13
N PRO A 65 3.70 -18.50 -29.99
CA PRO A 65 3.38 -19.23 -28.75
C PRO A 65 4.06 -18.66 -27.50
N ASP A 66 5.24 -18.03 -27.68
CA ASP A 66 5.99 -17.38 -26.60
C ASP A 66 5.49 -15.95 -26.29
N GLY A 67 4.54 -15.42 -27.07
CA GLY A 67 3.99 -14.07 -26.94
C GLY A 67 4.91 -12.94 -27.39
N GLN A 68 6.20 -13.18 -27.55
CA GLN A 68 7.21 -12.14 -27.78
C GLN A 68 7.18 -11.51 -29.17
N ARG A 69 6.70 -12.24 -30.18
CA ARG A 69 6.62 -11.81 -31.58
C ARG A 69 5.17 -11.83 -32.06
N MET A 70 4.83 -10.83 -32.87
CA MET A 70 3.55 -10.71 -33.55
C MET A 70 3.78 -10.44 -35.04
N SER A 71 2.86 -10.92 -35.86
CA SER A 71 2.84 -10.70 -37.31
C SER A 71 1.52 -10.06 -37.68
N GLY A 72 1.55 -9.07 -38.58
CA GLY A 72 0.37 -8.30 -38.98
C GLY A 72 -0.17 -7.47 -37.81
N VAL A 73 0.53 -6.39 -37.47
CA VAL A 73 0.18 -5.52 -36.35
C VAL A 73 -0.56 -4.30 -36.88
N PHE A 74 -1.73 -4.05 -36.32
CA PHE A 74 -2.45 -2.80 -36.46
C PHE A 74 -2.44 -2.08 -35.12
N LEU A 75 -2.11 -0.79 -35.15
CA LEU A 75 -2.10 0.08 -33.98
C LEU A 75 -2.84 1.37 -34.34
N SER A 76 -3.77 1.78 -33.51
CA SER A 76 -4.41 3.09 -33.60
C SER A 76 -3.94 3.94 -32.43
N PHE A 77 -3.31 5.08 -32.75
CA PHE A 77 -2.82 6.04 -31.79
C PHE A 77 -3.62 7.33 -31.91
N ARG A 78 -4.24 7.77 -30.82
CA ARG A 78 -5.05 8.99 -30.75
C ARG A 78 -4.44 9.96 -29.72
N PRO A 79 -3.54 10.87 -30.13
CA PRO A 79 -3.05 11.91 -29.25
C PRO A 79 -4.19 12.83 -28.79
N ALA A 80 -4.12 13.32 -27.55
CA ALA A 80 -5.09 14.28 -27.04
C ALA A 80 -5.10 15.57 -27.87
N GLY A 81 -6.19 15.80 -28.62
CA GLY A 81 -6.39 17.00 -29.43
C GLY A 81 -5.85 16.93 -30.86
N ASP A 82 -5.38 15.77 -31.32
CA ASP A 82 -4.94 15.54 -32.70
C ASP A 82 -5.75 14.40 -33.35
N ASP A 83 -5.63 14.25 -34.66
CA ASP A 83 -6.33 13.23 -35.43
C ASP A 83 -5.74 11.82 -35.19
N PRO A 84 -6.57 10.77 -35.24
CA PRO A 84 -6.10 9.41 -35.02
C PRO A 84 -5.12 8.98 -36.12
N LEU A 85 -3.97 8.47 -35.69
CA LEU A 85 -2.96 7.87 -36.57
C LEU A 85 -3.11 6.36 -36.56
N LEU A 86 -3.23 5.77 -37.76
CA LEU A 86 -3.28 4.34 -37.96
C LEU A 86 -1.91 3.83 -38.39
N VAL A 87 -1.38 2.85 -37.68
CA VAL A 87 -0.07 2.25 -37.93
C VAL A 87 -0.27 0.79 -38.28
N PHE A 88 0.22 0.39 -39.44
CA PHE A 88 0.28 -1.01 -39.87
C PHE A 88 1.73 -1.45 -39.91
N ALA A 89 2.05 -2.64 -39.40
CA ALA A 89 3.38 -3.20 -39.46
C ALA A 89 3.33 -4.69 -39.79
N ARG A 90 4.31 -5.16 -40.56
CA ARG A 90 4.41 -6.58 -40.92
C ARG A 90 4.81 -7.43 -39.73
N GLU A 91 5.78 -6.96 -38.95
CA GLU A 91 6.28 -7.65 -37.76
C GLU A 91 6.28 -6.71 -36.57
N GLY A 92 5.94 -7.24 -35.40
CA GLY A 92 6.06 -6.55 -34.12
C GLY A 92 6.74 -7.43 -33.09
N ARG A 93 7.50 -6.81 -32.20
CA ARG A 93 8.18 -7.50 -31.10
C ARG A 93 8.05 -6.69 -29.82
N PHE A 94 7.63 -7.36 -28.75
CA PHE A 94 7.74 -6.78 -27.42
C PHE A 94 9.18 -6.91 -26.94
N VAL A 95 9.79 -5.78 -26.59
CA VAL A 95 11.09 -5.71 -25.95
C VAL A 95 10.86 -5.28 -24.49
N PRO A 96 11.10 -6.18 -23.52
CA PRO A 96 10.92 -5.85 -22.12
C PRO A 96 11.87 -4.73 -21.70
N ALA A 97 11.39 -3.87 -20.81
CA ALA A 97 12.17 -2.77 -20.26
C ALA A 97 13.42 -3.28 -19.54
N THR A 98 14.60 -2.84 -19.94
CA THR A 98 15.80 -3.02 -19.12
C THR A 98 15.90 -1.80 -18.20
N GLY A 99 15.61 -1.97 -16.91
CA GLY A 99 15.72 -0.91 -15.90
C GLY A 99 14.45 -0.08 -15.69
N ASP A 100 14.09 0.80 -16.63
CA ASP A 100 13.14 1.91 -16.40
C ASP A 100 11.64 1.53 -16.46
N GLY A 101 11.31 0.25 -16.61
CA GLY A 101 9.91 -0.22 -16.63
C GLY A 101 9.09 0.20 -17.85
N VAL A 102 9.71 0.78 -18.89
CA VAL A 102 9.08 1.09 -20.19
C VAL A 102 9.18 -0.11 -21.12
N VAL A 103 8.06 -0.80 -21.37
CA VAL A 103 8.02 -1.86 -22.39
C VAL A 103 8.00 -1.17 -23.75
N SER A 104 8.90 -1.61 -24.64
CA SER A 104 9.00 -1.09 -25.99
C SER A 104 8.35 -2.07 -26.95
N LEU A 105 7.49 -1.58 -27.83
CA LEU A 105 6.97 -2.33 -28.96
C LEU A 105 7.75 -1.92 -30.21
N GLU A 106 8.62 -2.80 -30.69
CA GLU A 106 9.35 -2.59 -31.94
C GLU A 106 8.50 -3.12 -33.10
N LEU A 107 8.22 -2.25 -34.07
CA LEU A 107 7.49 -2.55 -35.29
C LEU A 107 8.44 -2.48 -36.47
N SER A 108 8.36 -3.43 -37.39
CA SER A 108 9.20 -3.49 -38.59
C SER A 108 8.36 -3.57 -39.86
N ASP A 109 8.87 -2.92 -40.91
CA ASP A 109 8.29 -2.83 -42.25
C ASP A 109 6.81 -2.46 -42.22
N GLY A 110 6.53 -1.19 -41.98
CA GLY A 110 5.18 -0.70 -41.79
C GLY A 110 4.89 0.65 -42.42
N SER A 111 3.64 1.08 -42.28
CA SER A 111 3.13 2.35 -42.76
C SER A 111 2.28 3.05 -41.71
N ILE A 112 2.41 4.36 -41.65
CA ILE A 112 1.62 5.26 -40.80
C ILE A 112 0.67 6.00 -41.73
N HIS A 113 -0.60 5.99 -41.39
CA HIS A 113 -1.69 6.60 -42.11
C HIS A 113 -2.31 7.66 -41.21
N GLY A 114 -2.43 8.88 -41.71
CA GLY A 114 -3.10 9.97 -41.01
C GLY A 114 -4.02 10.69 -41.97
N GLU A 115 -5.21 11.01 -41.48
CA GLU A 115 -6.20 11.81 -42.19
C GLU A 115 -6.62 12.97 -41.29
N PRO A 116 -6.06 14.17 -41.51
CA PRO A 116 -6.39 15.31 -40.68
C PRO A 116 -7.85 15.77 -40.88
N THR A 117 -8.57 16.06 -39.80
CA THR A 117 -9.98 16.52 -39.87
C THR A 117 -10.08 17.89 -40.55
N GLU A 118 -9.06 18.74 -40.45
CA GLU A 118 -9.06 20.10 -41.02
C GLU A 118 -8.84 20.14 -42.54
N LYS A 119 -8.17 19.15 -43.13
CA LYS A 119 -7.92 19.05 -44.57
C LYS A 119 -7.95 17.59 -44.99
N PRO A 120 -8.79 17.19 -45.98
CA PRO A 120 -8.91 15.80 -46.45
C PRO A 120 -7.73 15.40 -47.34
N LEU A 121 -6.50 15.62 -46.86
CA LEU A 121 -5.28 15.17 -47.49
C LEU A 121 -4.80 13.94 -46.75
N TYR A 122 -5.01 12.78 -47.37
CA TYR A 122 -4.53 11.52 -46.84
C TYR A 122 -3.00 11.46 -46.88
N ARG A 123 -2.36 11.24 -45.73
CA ARG A 123 -0.90 11.15 -45.61
C ARG A 123 -0.49 9.73 -45.24
N ILE A 124 0.40 9.15 -46.04
CA ILE A 124 1.05 7.86 -45.77
C ILE A 124 2.55 8.08 -45.59
N ALA A 125 3.13 7.50 -44.55
CA ALA A 125 4.58 7.43 -44.33
C ALA A 125 4.99 5.98 -44.13
N TYR A 126 6.07 5.54 -44.78
CA TYR A 126 6.63 4.20 -44.63
C TYR A 126 7.82 4.21 -43.67
N PHE A 127 7.97 3.16 -42.88
CA PHE A 127 9.10 2.98 -41.97
C PHE A 127 9.66 1.56 -42.04
N GLY A 128 10.99 1.45 -41.99
CA GLY A 128 11.66 0.15 -41.87
C GLY A 128 11.63 -0.37 -40.43
N ARG A 129 11.87 0.49 -39.44
CA ARG A 129 11.74 0.17 -38.01
C ARG A 129 11.18 1.35 -37.24
N MET A 130 10.23 1.09 -36.35
CA MET A 130 9.63 2.07 -35.45
C MET A 130 9.57 1.48 -34.04
N THR A 131 10.01 2.25 -33.05
CA THR A 131 9.93 1.83 -31.64
C THR A 131 8.85 2.64 -30.95
N PHE A 132 7.74 1.99 -30.61
CA PHE A 132 6.69 2.58 -29.80
C PHE A 132 6.98 2.31 -28.33
N ARG A 133 7.31 3.37 -27.58
CA ARG A 133 7.56 3.27 -26.14
C ARG A 133 6.22 3.35 -25.44
N ILE A 134 5.81 2.26 -24.81
CA ILE A 134 4.62 2.22 -23.98
C ILE A 134 5.09 2.49 -22.56
N PRO A 135 4.93 3.71 -22.03
CA PRO A 135 5.15 3.91 -20.63
C PRO A 135 4.10 3.05 -19.91
N LEU A 136 4.54 1.98 -19.23
CA LEU A 136 3.69 1.32 -18.23
C LEU A 136 3.56 2.26 -17.04
N GLU A 137 2.84 3.38 -17.24
CA GLU A 137 2.58 4.38 -16.22
C GLU A 137 1.87 3.76 -15.00
N ALA A 138 1.20 2.61 -15.20
CA ALA A 138 0.36 2.00 -14.19
C ALA A 138 1.12 1.28 -13.05
N SER A 139 2.38 0.85 -13.20
CA SER A 139 3.01 -0.05 -12.21
C SER A 139 4.30 0.47 -11.59
N SER A 140 5.19 1.12 -12.35
CA SER A 140 6.49 1.56 -11.83
C SER A 140 6.43 2.95 -11.19
N VAL A 141 5.73 3.91 -11.81
CA VAL A 141 5.59 5.29 -11.28
C VAL A 141 4.62 5.31 -10.09
N HIS A 142 3.51 4.58 -10.17
CA HIS A 142 2.61 4.39 -9.03
C HIS A 142 3.28 3.60 -7.91
N GLY A 143 3.97 2.48 -8.20
CA GLY A 143 4.65 1.69 -7.16
C GLY A 143 5.76 2.43 -6.41
N ARG A 144 6.48 3.35 -7.08
CA ARG A 144 7.52 4.18 -6.46
C ARG A 144 6.96 5.34 -5.65
N ASN A 145 5.78 5.85 -6.03
CA ASN A 145 5.07 6.91 -5.31
C ASN A 145 3.97 6.40 -4.36
N ASP A 146 3.73 5.10 -4.30
CA ASP A 146 2.76 4.48 -3.40
C ASP A 146 3.27 4.59 -1.94
N PRO A 147 2.52 5.26 -1.04
CA PRO A 147 2.84 5.34 0.38
C PRO A 147 3.08 3.98 1.06
N LYS A 148 2.52 2.89 0.52
CA LYS A 148 2.71 1.53 1.06
C LYS A 148 4.13 1.01 0.84
N GLY A 149 4.76 1.37 -0.27
CA GLY A 149 6.12 0.94 -0.64
C GLY A 149 7.25 1.80 -0.09
N MET A 150 6.92 2.87 0.63
CA MET A 150 7.90 3.81 1.17
C MET A 150 8.33 3.47 2.60
N THR A 151 9.56 3.85 2.92
CA THR A 151 10.12 3.81 4.27
C THR A 151 9.63 5.02 5.09
N LEU A 152 9.72 4.93 6.42
CA LEU A 152 9.34 6.05 7.31
C LEU A 152 10.09 7.36 6.99
N PRO A 153 11.42 7.36 6.74
CA PRO A 153 12.15 8.58 6.37
C PRO A 153 11.77 9.15 4.99
N GLU A 154 11.44 8.28 4.03
CA GLU A 154 10.93 8.73 2.73
C GLU A 154 9.54 9.37 2.88
N LEU A 155 8.69 8.80 3.74
CA LEU A 155 7.40 9.39 4.08
C LEU A 155 7.56 10.76 4.73
N SER A 156 8.44 10.91 5.73
CA SER A 156 8.61 12.19 6.41
C SER A 156 9.12 13.28 5.45
N ARG A 157 10.10 12.95 4.60
CA ARG A 157 10.58 13.88 3.57
C ARG A 157 9.48 14.30 2.59
N LYS A 158 8.61 13.38 2.18
CA LYS A 158 7.47 13.72 1.32
C LYS A 158 6.42 14.55 2.03
N VAL A 159 6.20 14.30 3.32
CA VAL A 159 5.29 15.11 4.15
C VAL A 159 5.77 16.55 4.22
N ASP A 160 7.07 16.75 4.41
CA ASP A 160 7.70 18.08 4.46
C ASP A 160 7.69 18.76 3.08
N ALA A 161 7.95 18.00 2.01
CA ALA A 161 8.00 18.54 0.64
C ALA A 161 6.63 18.93 0.05
N THR A 162 5.53 18.32 0.50
CA THR A 162 4.21 18.46 -0.16
C THR A 162 3.34 19.58 0.46
N GLY A 163 3.83 20.32 1.46
CA GLY A 163 3.27 21.64 1.84
C GLY A 163 1.80 21.69 2.31
N GLY A 164 1.09 20.56 2.45
CA GLY A 164 -0.17 20.47 3.19
C GLY A 164 -1.47 20.30 2.40
N LYS A 165 -1.44 19.95 1.10
CA LYS A 165 -2.67 19.62 0.35
C LYS A 165 -2.66 18.20 -0.24
N GLY A 166 -3.84 17.57 -0.26
CA GLY A 166 -4.17 16.33 -0.97
C GLY A 166 -3.25 15.15 -0.65
N ALA A 167 -2.23 14.95 -1.48
CA ALA A 167 -1.26 13.85 -1.36
C ALA A 167 -0.49 13.88 -0.03
N ASN A 168 -0.29 15.06 0.58
CA ASN A 168 0.35 15.15 1.90
C ASN A 168 -0.46 14.41 3.00
N ALA A 169 -1.79 14.46 2.94
CA ALA A 169 -2.64 13.84 3.95
C ALA A 169 -2.46 12.30 3.96
N THR A 170 -2.38 11.69 2.79
CA THR A 170 -2.11 10.26 2.58
C THR A 170 -0.72 9.87 3.11
N TYR A 171 0.34 10.63 2.82
CA TYR A 171 1.67 10.32 3.37
C TYR A 171 1.69 10.44 4.91
N ARG A 172 1.04 11.47 5.47
CA ARG A 172 0.91 11.64 6.93
C ARG A 172 0.12 10.50 7.58
N TYR A 173 -0.95 10.03 6.94
CA TYR A 173 -1.74 8.89 7.40
C TYR A 173 -0.85 7.67 7.58
N HIS A 174 -0.14 7.27 6.52
CA HIS A 174 0.70 6.09 6.54
C HIS A 174 1.85 6.20 7.55
N PHE A 175 2.36 7.41 7.79
CA PHE A 175 3.39 7.67 8.80
C PHE A 175 2.84 7.44 10.21
N HIS A 176 1.77 8.16 10.57
CA HIS A 176 1.16 8.05 11.90
C HIS A 176 0.54 6.68 12.16
N ARG A 177 0.04 5.99 11.13
CA ARG A 177 -0.51 4.64 11.26
C ARG A 177 0.58 3.63 11.65
N ARG A 178 1.75 3.65 11.00
CA ARG A 178 2.87 2.76 11.37
C ARG A 178 3.39 3.06 12.77
N LEU A 179 3.50 4.33 13.12
CA LEU A 179 3.95 4.74 14.45
C LEU A 179 2.93 4.36 15.54
N SER A 180 1.64 4.59 15.30
CA SER A 180 0.56 4.20 16.22
C SER A 180 0.53 2.69 16.45
N LEU A 181 0.75 1.88 15.40
CA LEU A 181 0.83 0.42 15.48
C LEU A 181 2.02 -0.06 16.32
N ALA A 182 3.15 0.64 16.29
CA ALA A 182 4.27 0.31 17.16
C ALA A 182 4.00 0.71 18.63
N VAL A 183 3.49 1.92 18.84
CA VAL A 183 3.20 2.45 20.18
C VAL A 183 2.10 1.65 20.89
N CYS A 184 1.18 1.03 20.15
CA CYS A 184 0.11 0.23 20.76
C CYS A 184 0.63 -0.93 21.61
N CYS A 185 1.81 -1.51 21.29
CA CYS A 185 2.44 -2.55 22.10
C CYS A 185 2.78 -2.06 23.52
N ILE A 186 3.17 -0.79 23.65
CA ILE A 186 3.47 -0.14 24.93
C ILE A 186 2.15 0.19 25.65
N SER A 187 1.21 0.85 24.96
CA SER A 187 -0.08 1.25 25.54
C SER A 187 -0.88 0.05 26.05
N PHE A 188 -1.04 -0.99 25.24
CA PHE A 188 -1.75 -2.20 25.64
C PHE A 188 -0.96 -3.08 26.59
N GLY A 189 0.37 -3.08 26.50
CA GLY A 189 1.21 -3.74 27.50
C GLY A 189 1.04 -3.14 28.89
N LEU A 190 0.98 -1.81 28.99
CA LEU A 190 0.76 -1.10 30.24
C LEU A 190 -0.65 -1.36 30.77
N LEU A 191 -1.65 -1.36 29.89
CA LEU A 191 -3.04 -1.71 30.21
C LEU A 191 -3.18 -3.17 30.67
N ALA A 192 -2.40 -4.09 30.10
CA ALA A 192 -2.45 -5.51 30.45
C ALA A 192 -1.99 -5.81 31.88
N ILE A 193 -1.17 -4.94 32.50
CA ILE A 193 -0.70 -5.12 33.88
C ILE A 193 -1.87 -5.09 34.87
N PRO A 194 -2.64 -3.98 35.01
CA PRO A 194 -3.76 -3.93 35.94
C PRO A 194 -4.87 -4.91 35.59
N LEU A 195 -5.18 -5.07 34.30
CA LEU A 195 -6.18 -6.04 33.85
C LEU A 195 -5.76 -7.48 34.19
N GLY A 196 -4.49 -7.84 34.01
CA GLY A 196 -3.98 -9.17 34.35
C GLY A 196 -4.17 -9.54 35.82
N PHE A 197 -3.99 -8.56 36.74
CA PHE A 197 -4.27 -8.77 38.16
C PHE A 197 -5.76 -8.98 38.43
N SER A 198 -6.64 -8.16 37.86
CA SER A 198 -8.09 -8.28 38.06
C SER A 198 -8.70 -9.54 37.42
N LEU A 199 -8.15 -9.98 36.29
CA LEU A 199 -8.65 -11.16 35.57
C LEU A 199 -8.16 -12.50 36.14
N ARG A 200 -7.17 -12.50 37.04
CA ARG A 200 -6.66 -13.74 37.68
C ARG A 200 -7.78 -14.54 38.37
N SER A 201 -8.82 -13.86 38.86
CA SER A 201 -9.99 -14.47 39.52
C SER A 201 -11.10 -14.91 38.56
N ARG A 202 -11.08 -14.51 37.27
CA ARG A 202 -12.26 -14.54 36.37
C ARG A 202 -12.21 -15.62 35.27
N GLY A 203 -11.31 -16.60 35.38
CA GLY A 203 -11.17 -17.72 34.45
C GLY A 203 -10.51 -17.36 33.11
N LYS A 204 -9.94 -18.34 32.41
CA LYS A 204 -9.14 -18.12 31.19
C LYS A 204 -9.96 -17.60 29.99
N SER A 205 -11.25 -17.95 29.89
CA SER A 205 -12.10 -17.57 28.74
C SER A 205 -12.44 -16.07 28.71
N SER A 206 -12.63 -15.43 29.87
CA SER A 206 -12.95 -14.01 29.95
C SER A 206 -11.80 -13.13 29.47
N ALA A 207 -10.55 -13.55 29.72
CA ALA A 207 -9.35 -12.86 29.24
C ALA A 207 -9.23 -12.86 27.72
N VAL A 208 -9.54 -13.99 27.08
CA VAL A 208 -9.54 -14.10 25.61
C VAL A 208 -10.59 -13.17 25.01
N GLY A 209 -11.83 -13.20 25.54
CA GLY A 209 -12.91 -12.33 25.05
C GLY A 209 -12.57 -10.84 25.13
N ILE A 210 -12.02 -10.39 26.26
CA ILE A 210 -11.61 -8.99 26.45
C ILE A 210 -10.49 -8.60 25.48
N THR A 211 -9.52 -9.48 25.28
CA THR A 211 -8.40 -9.24 24.35
C THR A 211 -8.91 -9.09 22.92
N VAL A 212 -9.81 -9.98 22.48
CA VAL A 212 -10.44 -9.91 21.14
C VAL A 212 -11.24 -8.63 20.97
N ALA A 213 -12.06 -8.26 21.95
CA ALA A 213 -12.84 -7.03 21.91
C ALA A 213 -11.94 -5.78 21.81
N MET A 214 -10.83 -5.76 22.55
CA MET A 214 -9.86 -4.67 22.50
C MET A 214 -9.18 -4.55 21.12
N PHE A 215 -8.79 -5.67 20.52
CA PHE A 215 -8.29 -5.69 19.15
C PHE A 215 -9.31 -5.19 18.14
N LEU A 216 -10.58 -5.62 18.27
CA LEU A 216 -11.65 -5.18 17.38
C LEU A 216 -11.87 -3.66 17.45
N VAL A 217 -11.92 -3.11 18.66
CA VAL A 217 -12.04 -1.66 18.87
C VAL A 217 -10.84 -0.92 18.27
N TYR A 218 -9.62 -1.41 18.49
CA TYR A 218 -8.42 -0.81 17.90
C TYR A 218 -8.51 -0.75 16.38
N TYR A 219 -8.88 -1.85 15.73
CA TYR A 219 -9.03 -1.90 14.27
C TYR A 219 -10.16 -1.02 13.75
N LEU A 220 -11.24 -0.86 14.51
CA LEU A 220 -12.33 0.06 14.15
C LEU A 220 -11.84 1.51 14.06
N PHE A 221 -11.02 1.96 15.02
CA PHE A 221 -10.40 3.29 14.98
C PHE A 221 -9.46 3.46 13.79
N ILE A 222 -8.63 2.45 13.50
CA ILE A 222 -7.73 2.49 12.32
C ILE A 222 -8.53 2.51 11.01
N ALA A 223 -9.62 1.74 10.91
CA ALA A 223 -10.49 1.73 9.74
C ALA A 223 -11.20 3.08 9.55
N ALA A 224 -11.70 3.68 10.63
CA ALA A 224 -12.28 5.02 10.62
C ALA A 224 -11.26 6.08 10.18
N ALA A 225 -10.01 6.00 10.66
CA ALA A 225 -8.95 6.90 10.22
C ALA A 225 -8.65 6.76 8.72
N GLY A 226 -8.67 5.54 8.18
CA GLY A 226 -8.49 5.28 6.75
C GLY A 226 -9.62 5.87 5.89
N ALA A 227 -10.86 5.86 6.39
CA ALA A 227 -11.99 6.46 5.68
C ALA A 227 -11.87 7.98 5.49
N VAL A 228 -11.08 8.67 6.32
CA VAL A 228 -10.88 10.13 6.26
C VAL A 228 -9.45 10.51 5.87
N GLU A 229 -8.68 9.56 5.33
CA GLU A 229 -7.29 9.74 4.92
C GLU A 229 -7.09 10.92 3.96
N SER A 230 -8.00 11.12 3.00
CA SER A 230 -7.88 12.16 1.97
C SER A 230 -8.41 13.53 2.38
N ARG A 231 -9.18 13.63 3.48
CA ARG A 231 -9.99 14.82 3.80
C ARG A 231 -9.63 15.51 5.12
N SER A 232 -8.98 14.83 6.06
CA SER A 232 -8.73 15.41 7.40
C SER A 232 -7.30 15.18 7.87
N GLY A 233 -6.58 16.26 8.17
CA GLY A 233 -5.27 16.17 8.82
C GLY A 233 -5.39 15.90 10.33
N PRO A 234 -6.03 16.79 11.11
CA PRO A 234 -6.09 16.66 12.58
C PRO A 234 -7.00 15.51 13.05
N GLY A 235 -8.17 15.36 12.44
CA GLY A 235 -9.16 14.32 12.82
C GLY A 235 -8.64 12.91 12.59
N MET A 236 -7.98 12.67 11.45
CA MET A 236 -7.30 11.42 11.14
C MET A 236 -6.21 11.08 12.18
N ILE A 237 -5.37 12.05 12.57
CA ILE A 237 -4.34 11.83 13.59
C ILE A 237 -5.01 11.50 14.93
N ALA A 238 -6.05 12.23 15.31
CA ALA A 238 -6.79 11.92 16.53
C ALA A 238 -7.35 10.49 16.53
N LEU A 239 -7.96 10.04 15.42
CA LEU A 239 -8.47 8.68 15.28
C LEU A 239 -7.38 7.60 15.36
N LEU A 240 -6.21 7.84 14.75
CA LEU A 240 -5.08 6.90 14.78
C LEU A 240 -4.49 6.73 16.19
N TRP A 241 -4.46 7.80 16.97
CA TRP A 241 -3.86 7.80 18.32
C TRP A 241 -4.88 7.59 19.44
N ALA A 242 -6.17 7.79 19.17
CA ALA A 242 -7.26 7.57 20.11
C ALA A 242 -7.20 6.23 20.84
N PRO A 243 -7.02 5.07 20.18
CA PRO A 243 -7.01 3.80 20.89
C PRO A 243 -5.77 3.65 21.80
N ASN A 244 -4.63 4.22 21.43
CA ASN A 244 -3.43 4.24 22.28
C ASN A 244 -3.63 5.16 23.49
N ALA A 245 -4.21 6.33 23.28
CA ALA A 245 -4.54 7.28 24.33
C ALA A 245 -5.56 6.69 25.30
N LEU A 246 -6.63 6.08 24.80
CA LEU A 246 -7.65 5.38 25.60
C LEU A 246 -7.05 4.22 26.40
N GLY A 247 -6.16 3.43 25.80
CA GLY A 247 -5.45 2.35 26.50
C GLY A 247 -4.59 2.88 27.64
N LEU A 248 -3.85 3.98 27.42
CA LEU A 248 -3.01 4.59 28.45
C LEU A 248 -3.82 5.25 29.56
N THR A 249 -4.89 5.98 29.23
CA THR A 249 -5.76 6.62 30.24
C THR A 249 -6.48 5.58 31.09
N LEU A 250 -6.97 4.50 30.48
CA LEU A 250 -7.61 3.42 31.21
C LEU A 250 -6.60 2.67 32.10
N ALA A 251 -5.38 2.44 31.61
CA ALA A 251 -4.31 1.84 32.42
C ALA A 251 -3.99 2.71 33.65
N ALA A 252 -3.79 4.01 33.44
CA ALA A 252 -3.51 4.97 34.52
C ALA A 252 -4.66 5.05 35.52
N TRP A 253 -5.91 5.09 35.04
CA TRP A 253 -7.09 5.15 35.89
C TRP A 253 -7.24 3.92 36.79
N ILE A 254 -7.03 2.71 36.25
CA ILE A 254 -7.12 1.47 37.05
C ILE A 254 -6.00 1.43 38.11
N LEU A 255 -4.77 1.82 37.72
CA LEU A 255 -3.64 1.87 38.66
C LEU A 255 -3.89 2.87 39.79
N TRP A 256 -4.31 4.08 39.46
CA TRP A 256 -4.65 5.12 40.44
C TRP A 256 -5.77 4.68 41.40
N ARG A 257 -6.81 4.06 40.87
CA ARG A 257 -7.90 3.50 41.69
C ARG A 257 -7.40 2.38 42.59
N SER A 258 -6.49 1.53 42.11
CA SER A 258 -5.94 0.43 42.91
C SER A 258 -5.14 0.94 44.11
N GLU A 259 -4.36 2.02 43.95
CA GLU A 259 -3.61 2.64 45.04
C GLU A 259 -4.54 3.24 46.11
N HIS A 260 -5.66 3.86 45.70
CA HIS A 260 -6.64 4.42 46.63
C HIS A 260 -7.45 3.39 47.43
N HIS A 261 -7.58 2.14 46.95
CA HIS A 261 -8.22 1.06 47.72
C HIS A 261 -7.24 0.28 48.63
N VAL A 262 -5.93 0.39 48.43
CA VAL A 262 -4.93 -0.27 49.30
C VAL A 262 -4.70 0.51 50.61
N ALA A 263 -5.07 1.79 50.68
CA ALA A 263 -4.97 2.59 51.90
C ALA A 263 -6.09 2.31 52.95
N LEU A 264 -7.16 1.58 52.62
CA LEU A 264 -8.34 1.43 53.49
C LEU A 264 -8.48 0.06 54.20
N PHE A 265 -7.60 -0.92 53.94
CA PHE A 265 -7.58 -2.17 54.73
C PHE A 265 -6.16 -2.64 55.11
N PRO A 266 -5.48 -1.99 56.06
CA PRO A 266 -4.30 -2.58 56.73
C PRO A 266 -4.65 -3.56 57.86
N GLY A 267 -5.94 -3.81 58.18
CA GLY A 267 -6.30 -4.19 59.56
C GLY A 267 -7.14 -5.43 59.86
N ILE A 268 -7.55 -6.30 58.90
CA ILE A 268 -8.57 -7.34 59.24
C ILE A 268 -8.13 -8.80 59.01
N PHE A 269 -7.03 -9.09 58.31
CA PHE A 269 -6.52 -10.48 58.19
C PHE A 269 -5.34 -10.80 59.10
N GLY A 270 -5.24 -10.11 60.23
CA GLY A 270 -4.16 -10.23 61.22
C GLY A 270 -4.57 -10.85 62.55
N LYS A 271 -5.44 -11.87 62.59
CA LYS A 271 -5.61 -12.70 63.80
C LYS A 271 -6.40 -13.97 63.48
N ASP A 272 -5.71 -15.07 63.20
CA ASP A 272 -5.82 -16.26 64.07
C ASP A 272 -4.82 -17.35 63.65
N ARG A 273 -3.77 -17.52 64.47
CA ARG A 273 -3.00 -18.77 64.50
C ARG A 273 -2.16 -18.84 65.78
N ARG A 274 -2.84 -19.00 66.91
CA ARG A 274 -2.26 -19.63 68.12
C ARG A 274 -3.35 -20.35 68.90
N ARG A 275 -3.40 -21.67 68.79
CA ARG A 275 -3.33 -22.66 69.89
C ARG A 275 -3.84 -24.02 69.40
N GLY A 276 -2.89 -24.95 69.24
CA GLY A 276 -3.03 -26.39 69.36
C GLY A 276 -1.80 -26.85 70.13
#